data_AF-A0A2G9GR54-F1
#
_entry.id   AF-A0A2G9GR54-F1
#
_cell.length_a   1.000
_cell.length_b   1.000
_cell.length_c   1.000
_cell.angle_alpha   90.00
_cell.angle_beta   90.00
_cell.angle_gamma   90.00
#
_symmetry.space_group_name_H-M   'P 1'
#
loop_
_entity.id
_entity.type
_entity.pdbx_description
1 polymer ?
#
loop_
_entity_poly.entity_id
_entity_poly.type
_entity_poly.pdbx_seq_one_letter_code
_entity_poly.pdbx_strand_id
1 'polypeptide(L)'
;MEEERTGLLKLKEAFKLPYGDAFSSWSEEQKNCCAWEHVKCDAISKRVFQLSLNEITNYSSINWEENWYFSLNLSLLLPFRELKNLSLAWNFLTGLSSSVTYSVF
;
A
#
# COMPACT_ATOMS: atom_id res chain seq x y z
N MET A 1 -9.39 12.14 1.15
CA MET A 1 -8.50 12.09 2.33
C MET A 1 -8.87 10.96 3.28
N GLU A 2 -10.05 10.91 3.95
CA GLU A 2 -10.35 9.79 4.86
C GLU A 2 -10.47 8.42 4.14
N GLU A 3 -11.06 8.40 2.94
CA GLU A 3 -11.09 7.19 2.07
C GLU A 3 -9.67 6.73 1.70
N GLU A 4 -8.77 7.68 1.40
CA GLU A 4 -7.38 7.38 1.02
C GLU A 4 -6.58 6.90 2.22
N ARG A 5 -6.75 7.53 3.40
CA ARG A 5 -6.16 7.08 4.65
C ARG A 5 -6.55 5.65 4.97
N THR A 6 -7.85 5.35 4.87
CA THR A 6 -8.37 3.99 5.05
C THR A 6 -7.81 3.03 4.00
N GLY A 7 -7.73 3.46 2.75
CA GLY A 7 -7.12 2.69 1.66
C GLY A 7 -5.66 2.34 1.92
N LEU A 8 -4.88 3.29 2.43
CA LEU A 8 -3.48 3.09 2.77
C LEU A 8 -3.32 2.10 3.91
N LEU A 9 -4.15 2.19 4.96
CA LEU A 9 -4.10 1.21 6.06
C LEU A 9 -4.41 -0.22 5.58
N LYS A 10 -5.40 -0.39 4.69
CA LYS A 10 -5.68 -1.69 4.06
C LYS A 10 -4.53 -2.16 3.17
N LEU A 11 -3.88 -1.23 2.46
CA LEU A 11 -2.71 -1.54 1.64
C LEU A 11 -1.53 -2.01 2.51
N LYS A 12 -1.30 -1.36 3.65
CA LYS A 12 -0.31 -1.77 4.66
C LYS A 12 -0.53 -3.21 5.13
N GLU A 13 -1.77 -3.59 5.44
CA GLU A 13 -2.11 -4.97 5.83
C GLU A 13 -1.82 -5.99 4.70
N ALA A 14 -2.05 -5.60 3.44
CA ALA A 14 -1.86 -6.48 2.29
C ALA A 14 -0.40 -6.84 2.01
N PHE A 15 0.55 -5.98 2.38
CA PHE A 15 1.99 -6.25 2.23
C PHE A 15 2.52 -7.29 3.24
N LYS A 16 1.69 -7.73 4.20
CA LYS A 16 1.94 -8.84 5.15
C LYS A 16 3.40 -8.88 5.64
N LEU A 17 3.92 -7.72 6.06
CA LEU A 17 5.30 -7.60 6.52
C LEU A 17 5.44 -8.32 7.86
N PRO A 18 6.23 -9.39 7.97
CA PRO A 18 6.38 -10.07 9.26
C PRO A 18 7.21 -9.23 10.24
N TYR A 19 8.10 -8.35 9.76
CA TYR A 19 9.07 -7.62 10.61
C TYR A 19 9.47 -6.23 10.09
N GLY A 20 8.63 -5.55 9.30
CA GLY A 20 8.98 -4.28 8.64
C GLY A 20 8.45 -3.02 9.34
N ASP A 21 9.31 -2.03 9.56
CA ASP A 21 9.00 -0.67 10.00
C ASP A 21 8.68 0.29 8.84
N ALA A 22 8.68 -0.21 7.60
CA ALA A 22 8.45 0.57 6.37
C ALA A 22 7.12 1.36 6.35
N PHE A 23 6.16 0.98 7.20
CA PHE A 23 4.89 1.70 7.38
C PHE A 23 4.71 2.26 8.80
N SER A 24 5.80 2.53 9.51
CA SER A 24 5.79 3.06 10.89
C SER A 24 5.09 4.42 10.96
N SER A 25 5.25 5.27 9.94
CA SER A 25 4.56 6.56 9.83
C SER A 25 3.07 6.44 9.49
N TRP A 26 2.59 5.28 9.04
CA TRP A 26 1.19 5.03 8.68
C TRP A 26 0.40 4.62 9.93
N SER A 27 -0.06 5.61 10.69
CA SER A 27 -0.73 5.41 11.98
C SER A 27 -2.15 5.96 12.01
N GLU A 28 -2.98 5.44 12.92
CA GLU A 28 -4.32 5.98 13.13
C GLU A 28 -4.31 7.36 13.80
N GLU A 29 -3.25 7.64 14.57
CA GLU A 29 -3.08 8.91 15.30
C GLU A 29 -2.74 10.07 14.34
N GLN A 30 -1.92 9.82 13.32
CA GLN A 30 -1.62 10.80 12.27
C GLN A 30 -2.70 10.78 11.19
N LYS A 31 -3.73 11.62 11.34
CA LYS A 31 -4.86 11.71 10.40
C LYS A 31 -4.47 12.24 9.02
N ASN A 32 -3.39 13.03 8.90
CA ASN A 32 -2.93 13.53 7.61
C ASN A 32 -2.00 12.52 6.93
N CYS A 33 -2.58 11.65 6.09
CA CYS A 33 -1.81 10.66 5.34
C CYS A 33 -0.79 11.25 4.35
N CYS A 34 -0.91 12.53 3.98
CA CYS A 34 0.09 13.19 3.12
C CYS A 34 1.42 13.44 3.83
N ALA A 35 1.47 13.31 5.16
CA ALA A 35 2.69 13.38 5.96
C ALA A 35 3.35 12.00 6.15
N TRP A 36 2.72 10.93 5.68
CA TRP A 36 3.26 9.58 5.80
C TRP A 36 4.40 9.37 4.80
N GLU A 37 5.39 8.57 5.20
CA GLU A 37 6.46 8.17 4.29
C GLU A 37 5.87 7.39 3.12
N HIS A 38 6.57 7.44 1.98
CA HIS A 38 6.14 6.80 0.73
C HIS A 38 4.88 7.38 0.08
N VAL A 39 4.20 8.35 0.72
CA VAL A 39 3.01 9.03 0.19
C VAL A 39 3.39 10.43 -0.29
N LYS A 40 2.99 10.79 -1.51
CA LYS A 40 2.97 12.20 -1.94
C LYS A 40 1.57 12.61 -2.37
N CYS A 41 1.17 13.77 -1.88
CA CYS A 41 -0.09 14.40 -2.24
C CYS A 41 0.12 15.61 -3.14
N ASP A 42 -0.88 15.87 -3.98
CA ASP A 42 -0.92 17.07 -4.79
C ASP A 42 -1.11 18.30 -3.90
N ALA A 43 -0.42 19.40 -4.24
CA ALA A 43 -0.41 20.59 -3.40
C ALA A 43 -1.78 21.28 -3.32
N ILE A 44 -2.61 21.14 -4.36
CA ILE A 44 -3.91 21.79 -4.51
C ILE A 44 -5.02 20.85 -4.03
N SER A 45 -5.14 19.66 -4.63
CA SER A 45 -6.25 18.75 -4.33
C SER A 45 -6.10 18.05 -2.97
N LYS A 46 -4.88 18.03 -2.41
CA LYS A 46 -4.51 17.26 -1.21
C LYS A 46 -4.79 15.76 -1.35
N ARG A 47 -4.90 15.26 -2.58
CA ARG A 47 -5.11 13.84 -2.89
C ARG A 47 -3.79 13.15 -3.14
N VAL A 48 -3.73 11.87 -2.85
CA VAL A 48 -2.53 11.05 -3.09
C VAL A 48 -2.34 10.90 -4.60
N PHE A 49 -1.20 11.36 -5.11
CA PHE A 49 -0.84 11.19 -6.52
C PHE A 49 0.34 10.23 -6.73
N GLN A 50 1.12 9.95 -5.68
CA GLN A 50 2.24 9.01 -5.76
C GLN A 50 2.34 8.13 -4.52
N LEU A 51 2.53 6.84 -4.76
CA LEU A 51 2.88 5.82 -3.77
C LEU A 51 4.19 5.15 -4.16
N SER A 52 5.19 5.23 -3.28
CA SER A 52 6.54 4.69 -3.53
C SER A 52 6.79 3.48 -2.63
N LEU A 53 6.20 2.35 -3.01
CA LEU A 53 6.17 1.11 -2.22
C LEU A 53 7.18 0.08 -2.75
N ASN A 54 8.33 0.53 -3.22
CA ASN A 54 9.43 -0.37 -3.58
C ASN A 54 10.22 -0.78 -2.34
N GLU A 55 10.75 -2.01 -2.34
CA GLU A 55 11.65 -2.53 -1.30
C GLU A 55 11.07 -2.47 0.12
N ILE A 56 9.73 -2.51 0.24
CA ILE A 56 9.04 -2.45 1.54
C ILE A 56 9.19 -3.78 2.28
N THR A 57 9.22 -4.91 1.55
CA THR A 57 9.48 -6.22 2.18
C THR A 57 10.93 -6.32 2.63
N ASN A 58 11.16 -6.24 3.95
CA ASN A 58 12.50 -6.29 4.53
C ASN A 58 13.18 -7.65 4.29
N TYR A 59 14.13 -7.68 3.36
CA TYR A 59 14.94 -8.85 3.03
C TYR A 59 15.73 -9.42 4.21
N SER A 60 16.09 -8.59 5.19
CA SER A 60 16.95 -9.00 6.32
C SER A 60 16.23 -9.84 7.37
N SER A 61 14.90 -9.87 7.36
CA SER A 61 14.07 -10.59 8.34
C SER A 61 13.37 -11.81 7.76
N ILE A 62 13.76 -12.24 6.56
CA ILE A 62 13.14 -13.34 5.82
C ILE A 62 13.87 -14.64 6.18
N ASN A 63 13.15 -15.58 6.79
CA ASN A 63 13.63 -16.94 6.99
C ASN A 63 13.29 -17.80 5.78
N TRP A 64 14.14 -17.83 4.74
CA TRP A 64 13.98 -18.45 3.39
C TRP A 64 13.21 -19.79 3.21
N GLU A 65 12.78 -20.44 4.29
CA GLU A 65 11.88 -21.59 4.36
C GLU A 65 10.36 -21.27 4.34
N GLU A 66 9.91 -20.06 4.72
CA GLU A 66 8.50 -19.64 4.56
C GLU A 66 8.19 -19.11 3.14
N ASN A 67 6.92 -18.79 2.85
CA ASN A 67 6.50 -18.28 1.55
C ASN A 67 6.02 -16.82 1.68
N TRP A 68 6.92 -15.85 1.53
CA TRP A 68 6.59 -14.40 1.57
C TRP A 68 6.15 -13.83 0.23
N TYR A 69 6.00 -14.68 -0.77
CA TYR A 69 5.46 -14.24 -2.04
C TYR A 69 3.98 -13.88 -1.88
N PHE A 70 3.56 -12.74 -2.42
CA PHE A 70 2.18 -12.28 -2.32
C PHE A 70 1.64 -11.74 -3.63
N SER A 71 0.32 -11.86 -3.80
CA SER A 71 -0.42 -11.17 -4.86
C SER A 71 -1.07 -9.92 -4.29
N LEU A 72 -0.92 -8.79 -4.97
CA LEU A 72 -1.60 -7.56 -4.59
C LEU A 72 -2.96 -7.45 -5.29
N ASN A 73 -4.02 -7.22 -4.52
CA ASN A 73 -5.34 -6.94 -5.06
C ASN A 73 -5.44 -5.48 -5.50
N LEU A 74 -5.63 -5.23 -6.80
CA LEU A 74 -5.74 -3.90 -7.38
C LEU A 74 -6.97 -3.13 -6.90
N SER A 75 -8.01 -3.82 -6.40
CA SER A 75 -9.17 -3.16 -5.78
C SER A 75 -8.78 -2.31 -4.56
N LEU A 76 -7.63 -2.58 -3.93
CA LEU A 76 -7.09 -1.75 -2.85
C LEU A 76 -6.67 -0.35 -3.30
N LEU A 77 -6.45 -0.15 -4.60
CA LEU A 77 -6.02 1.13 -5.16
C LEU A 77 -7.19 2.06 -5.53
N LEU A 78 -8.44 1.56 -5.49
CA LEU A 78 -9.64 2.32 -5.86
C LEU A 78 -9.84 3.64 -5.10
N PRO A 79 -9.47 3.78 -3.81
CA PRO A 79 -9.58 5.06 -3.11
C PRO A 79 -8.70 6.18 -3.67
N PHE A 80 -7.60 5.85 -4.36
CA PHE A 80 -6.58 6.79 -4.85
C PHE A 80 -6.89 7.29 -6.25
N ARG A 81 -7.96 8.08 -6.38
CA ARG A 81 -8.50 8.52 -7.69
C ARG A 81 -7.55 9.42 -8.49
N GLU A 82 -6.56 10.04 -7.83
CA GLU A 82 -5.55 10.90 -8.47
C GLU A 82 -4.17 10.23 -8.52
N LEU A 83 -4.06 8.94 -8.22
CA LEU A 83 -2.80 8.20 -8.27
C LEU A 83 -2.26 8.17 -9.71
N LYS A 84 -1.09 8.77 -9.90
CA LYS A 84 -0.36 8.83 -11.18
C LYS A 84 0.89 7.98 -11.17
N ASN A 85 1.48 7.77 -10.00
CA ASN A 85 2.72 7.03 -9.86
C ASN A 85 2.62 5.98 -8.76
N LEU A 86 2.86 4.73 -9.12
CA LEU A 86 2.87 3.60 -8.21
C LEU A 86 4.14 2.79 -8.45
N SER A 87 5.03 2.78 -7.46
CA SER A 87 6.20 1.92 -7.45
C SER A 87 5.94 0.72 -6.55
N LEU A 88 6.09 -0.48 -7.11
CA LEU A 88 5.99 -1.77 -6.40
C LEU A 88 7.24 -2.63 -6.59
N ALA A 89 8.29 -2.05 -7.19
CA ALA A 89 9.49 -2.77 -7.57
C ALA A 89 10.19 -3.40 -6.35
N TRP A 90 10.94 -4.48 -6.57
CA TRP A 90 11.77 -5.10 -5.54
C TRP A 90 11.00 -5.52 -4.28
N ASN A 91 9.77 -6.00 -4.48
CA ASN A 91 9.03 -6.76 -3.47
C ASN A 91 8.82 -8.20 -3.98
N PHE A 92 8.38 -9.09 -3.11
CA PHE A 92 8.08 -10.49 -3.44
C PHE A 92 6.69 -10.67 -4.09
N LEU A 93 6.34 -9.78 -5.03
CA LEU A 93 5.07 -9.85 -5.75
C LEU A 93 5.09 -11.02 -6.75
N THR A 94 4.14 -11.95 -6.61
CA THR A 94 3.90 -13.02 -7.61
C THR A 94 2.91 -12.63 -8.69
N GLY A 95 2.13 -11.57 -8.46
CA GLY A 95 1.19 -11.07 -9.44
C GLY A 95 0.24 -10.02 -8.88
N LEU A 96 -0.63 -9.56 -9.77
CA LEU A 96 -1.72 -8.64 -9.46
C LEU A 96 -3.04 -9.39 -9.66
N SER A 97 -3.97 -9.21 -8.73
CA SER A 97 -5.32 -9.75 -8.83
C SER A 97 -6.35 -8.63 -8.85
N SER A 98 -7.47 -8.87 -9.53
CA SER A 98 -8.65 -8.01 -9.49
C SER A 98 -9.80 -8.81 -8.90
N SER A 99 -10.19 -8.54 -7.66
CA SER A 99 -11.49 -9.00 -7.17
C SER A 99 -12.50 -7.90 -7.41
N VAL A 100 -13.16 -7.95 -8.56
CA VAL A 100 -14.47 -7.32 -8.70
C VAL A 100 -15.47 -8.37 -8.24
N THR A 101 -15.74 -8.41 -6.94
CA THR A 101 -16.90 -9.15 -6.44
C THR A 101 -18.12 -8.39 -6.90
N TYR A 102 -18.72 -8.86 -8.00
CA TYR A 102 -20.13 -8.56 -8.26
C TYR A 102 -20.92 -9.23 -7.15
N SER A 103 -21.31 -8.45 -6.14
CA SER A 103 -22.41 -8.86 -5.27
C SER A 103 -23.65 -8.92 -6.15
N VAL A 104 -24.00 -10.11 -6.63
CA VAL A 104 -25.34 -10.36 -7.15
C VAL A 104 -26.24 -10.44 -5.92
N PHE A 105 -27.27 -9.60 -5.90
CA PHE A 105 -28.25 -9.47 -4.81
C PHE A 105 -28.87 -10.79 -4.38
#